data_AF-A0AAV2SAH4-F1
#
_entry.id   AF-A0AAV2SAH4-F1
#
_cell.length_a   1.000
_cell.length_b   1.000
_cell.length_c   1.000
_cell.angle_alpha   90.00
_cell.angle_beta   90.00
_cell.angle_gamma   90.00
#
_symmetry.space_group_name_H-M   'P 1'
#
loop_
_entity.id
_entity.type
_entity.pdbx_description
1 polymer ?
#
loop_
_entity_poly.entity_id
_entity_poly.type
_entity_poly.pdbx_seq_one_letter_code
_entity_poly.pdbx_strand_id
1 'polypeptide(L)'
;LKYTTSRDGNSKSSQLIDSYSGNTIPKSVMTTENKAFIRFTSDSYRVGVGFALTWNTISSGGHSGCGGHFKNDSGSIHYPVIGDPYPDKANCSWVIESSDGSIEIKFTMIDTGNNNDFVYI
;
A
#
# COMPACT_ATOMS: atom_id res chain seq x y z
N LEU A 1 -15.15 26.39 16.52
CA LEU A 1 -15.32 25.07 15.88
C LEU A 1 -13.99 24.33 15.92
N LYS A 2 -13.97 23.08 16.40
CA LYS A 2 -12.79 22.21 16.40
C LYS A 2 -13.08 20.96 15.62
N TYR A 3 -12.29 20.67 14.60
CA TYR A 3 -12.53 19.50 13.74
C TYR A 3 -11.26 19.04 13.02
N THR A 4 -11.23 17.77 12.67
CA THR A 4 -10.20 17.13 11.84
C THR A 4 -10.79 16.82 10.47
N THR A 5 -10.11 17.21 9.40
CA THR A 5 -10.48 16.84 8.02
C THR A 5 -9.48 15.87 7.42
N SER A 6 -9.98 14.85 6.74
CA SER A 6 -9.20 13.92 5.92
C SER A 6 -9.50 14.17 4.44
N ARG A 7 -8.45 14.22 3.61
CA ARG A 7 -8.58 14.51 2.17
C ARG A 7 -7.82 13.50 1.31
N ASP A 8 -8.36 13.26 0.12
CA ASP A 8 -7.86 12.32 -0.87
C ASP A 8 -6.81 12.97 -1.77
N GLY A 9 -5.53 12.74 -1.46
CA GLY A 9 -4.39 13.43 -2.06
C GLY A 9 -3.49 14.11 -1.01
N ASN A 10 -2.61 15.01 -1.44
CA ASN A 10 -1.54 15.57 -0.60
C ASN A 10 -1.72 17.02 -0.14
N SER A 11 -2.88 17.64 -0.36
CA SER A 11 -3.03 19.09 -0.16
C SER A 11 -4.36 19.50 0.47
N LYS A 12 -4.45 20.77 0.89
CA LYS A 12 -5.70 21.37 1.37
C LYS A 12 -6.77 21.47 0.27
N SER A 13 -6.36 21.50 -1.00
CA SER A 13 -7.23 21.54 -2.18
C SER A 13 -7.70 20.17 -2.65
N SER A 14 -7.10 19.08 -2.15
CA SER A 14 -7.52 17.70 -2.42
C SER A 14 -8.97 17.44 -1.99
N GLN A 15 -9.64 16.45 -2.61
CA GLN A 15 -11.06 16.15 -2.34
C GLN A 15 -11.29 15.84 -0.85
N LEU A 16 -12.33 16.42 -0.25
CA LEU A 16 -12.70 16.12 1.13
C LEU A 16 -13.29 14.70 1.20
N ILE A 17 -12.66 13.84 1.99
CA ILE A 17 -13.19 12.52 2.31
C ILE A 17 -14.20 12.66 3.44
N ASP A 18 -13.78 13.29 4.54
CA ASP A 18 -14.61 13.41 5.73
C ASP A 18 -14.12 14.50 6.72
N SER A 19 -14.97 14.87 7.68
CA SER A 19 -14.72 15.87 8.72
C SER A 19 -15.35 15.48 10.06
N TYR A 20 -14.54 15.45 11.13
CA TYR A 20 -14.94 14.94 12.44
C TYR A 20 -14.75 15.97 13.56
N SER A 21 -15.66 15.97 14.53
CA SER A 21 -15.56 16.76 15.77
C SER A 21 -16.19 16.02 16.95
N GLY A 22 -15.79 16.37 18.18
CA GLY A 22 -16.31 15.75 19.41
C GLY A 22 -15.48 14.55 19.88
N ASN A 23 -16.14 13.60 20.55
CA ASN A 23 -15.50 12.53 21.31
C ASN A 23 -15.81 11.12 20.78
N THR A 24 -16.40 11.02 19.59
CA THR A 24 -16.76 9.75 18.96
C THR A 24 -15.68 9.33 17.97
N ILE A 25 -15.23 8.08 18.05
CA ILE A 25 -14.26 7.50 17.10
C ILE A 25 -14.94 7.38 15.73
N PRO A 26 -14.40 8.00 14.67
CA PRO A 26 -14.98 7.92 13.33
C PRO A 26 -14.76 6.54 12.70
N LYS A 27 -15.54 6.23 11.66
CA LYS A 27 -15.32 5.05 10.82
C LYS A 27 -14.01 5.20 10.05
N SER A 28 -13.39 4.07 9.71
CA SER A 28 -12.23 4.07 8.81
C SER A 28 -12.61 4.60 7.43
N VAL A 29 -11.66 5.28 6.79
CA VAL A 29 -11.80 5.85 5.45
C VAL A 29 -10.61 5.47 4.57
N MET A 30 -10.84 5.43 3.26
CA MET A 30 -9.84 5.06 2.26
C MET A 30 -9.59 6.23 1.31
N THR A 31 -8.32 6.47 0.98
CA THR A 31 -7.92 7.34 -0.14
C THR A 31 -8.00 6.55 -1.44
N THR A 32 -8.20 7.24 -2.57
CA THR A 32 -8.08 6.62 -3.89
C THR A 32 -6.62 6.61 -4.38
N GLU A 33 -5.80 7.54 -3.89
CA GLU A 33 -4.36 7.62 -4.19
C GLU A 33 -3.48 7.15 -3.02
N ASN A 34 -2.16 7.05 -3.26
CA ASN A 34 -1.14 6.77 -2.25
C ASN A 34 -0.80 7.97 -1.35
N LYS A 35 -1.71 8.94 -1.23
CA LYS A 35 -1.51 10.20 -0.51
C LYS A 35 -2.76 10.54 0.29
N ALA A 36 -2.57 10.90 1.55
CA ALA A 36 -3.62 11.41 2.42
C ALA A 36 -3.18 12.76 3.00
N PHE A 37 -4.10 13.71 3.07
CA PHE A 37 -3.87 15.00 3.72
C PHE A 37 -4.79 15.16 4.93
N ILE A 38 -4.19 15.22 6.12
CA ILE A 38 -4.88 15.37 7.40
C ILE A 38 -4.67 16.78 7.94
N ARG A 39 -5.75 17.43 8.38
CA ARG A 39 -5.68 18.76 9.01
C ARG A 39 -6.57 18.85 10.24
N PHE A 40 -5.99 19.26 11.36
CA PHE A 40 -6.72 19.66 12.56
C PHE A 40 -6.84 21.18 12.64
N THR A 41 -8.03 21.68 12.98
CA THR A 41 -8.29 23.11 13.22
C THR A 41 -8.88 23.29 14.61
N SER A 42 -8.36 24.25 15.39
CA SER A 42 -8.90 24.64 16.71
C SER A 42 -9.14 26.15 16.76
N ASP A 43 -10.10 26.55 17.58
CA ASP A 43 -10.32 27.93 18.01
C ASP A 43 -9.78 28.18 19.43
N SER A 44 -10.05 29.38 19.97
CA SER A 44 -9.64 29.83 21.31
C SER A 44 -10.53 29.34 22.46
N TYR A 45 -11.54 28.49 22.22
CA TYR A 45 -12.52 28.09 23.23
C TYR A 45 -12.39 26.60 23.62
N ARG A 46 -12.36 26.27 24.92
CA ARG A 46 -12.35 24.89 25.51
C ARG A 46 -11.43 23.85 24.84
N VAL A 47 -10.29 23.53 25.43
CA VAL A 47 -9.30 22.56 24.88
C VAL A 47 -9.69 21.11 25.22
N GLY A 48 -9.40 20.17 24.31
CA GLY A 48 -9.55 18.72 24.51
C GLY A 48 -8.20 18.00 24.43
N VAL A 49 -8.17 16.69 24.68
CA VAL A 49 -6.92 15.90 24.77
C VAL A 49 -6.22 15.63 23.44
N GLY A 50 -6.90 15.82 22.30
CA GLY A 50 -6.34 15.62 20.96
C GLY A 50 -6.92 14.40 20.23
N PHE A 51 -6.16 13.85 19.28
CA PHE A 51 -6.52 12.67 18.50
C PHE A 51 -5.29 11.78 18.29
N ALA A 52 -5.52 10.48 18.10
CA ALA A 52 -4.53 9.53 17.64
C ALA A 52 -5.12 8.75 16.47
N LEU A 53 -4.30 8.44 15.48
CA LEU A 53 -4.70 7.64 14.33
C LEU A 53 -3.56 6.72 13.92
N THR A 54 -3.93 5.59 13.32
CA THR A 54 -3.02 4.66 12.66
C THR A 54 -3.44 4.57 11.19
N TRP A 55 -2.47 4.44 10.28
CA TRP A 55 -2.75 4.20 8.87
C TRP A 55 -2.12 2.87 8.45
N ASN A 56 -2.81 2.16 7.57
CA ASN A 56 -2.29 0.98 6.88
C ASN A 56 -2.46 1.21 5.39
N THR A 57 -1.43 0.92 4.60
CA THR A 57 -1.52 0.95 3.14
C THR A 57 -2.28 -0.27 2.66
N ILE A 58 -3.45 -0.07 2.03
CA ILE A 58 -4.17 -1.14 1.31
C ILE A 58 -3.90 -0.91 -0.16
N SER A 59 -3.00 -1.71 -0.72
CA SER A 59 -2.58 -1.55 -2.10
C SER A 59 -3.70 -1.97 -3.06
N SER A 60 -4.36 -1.00 -3.68
CA SER A 60 -5.43 -1.19 -4.67
C SER A 60 -4.94 -1.72 -6.04
N GLY A 61 -3.66 -2.10 -6.15
CA GLY A 61 -3.07 -2.75 -7.32
C GLY A 61 -1.69 -3.38 -7.06
N GLY A 62 -1.36 -3.68 -5.81
CA GLY A 62 -0.04 -4.15 -5.42
C GLY A 62 -0.08 -4.81 -4.06
N HIS A 63 -0.79 -5.93 -3.96
CA HIS A 63 -0.89 -6.74 -2.75
C HIS A 63 0.44 -6.72 -2.00
N SER A 64 0.39 -6.28 -0.75
CA SER A 64 1.54 -6.22 0.15
C SER A 64 2.33 -7.53 0.05
N GLY A 65 3.44 -7.54 -0.70
CA GLY A 65 4.25 -8.74 -0.93
C GLY A 65 4.51 -9.17 -2.38
N CYS A 66 4.17 -8.38 -3.42
CA CYS A 66 4.53 -8.73 -4.81
C CYS A 66 5.38 -7.68 -5.52
N GLY A 67 6.34 -8.13 -6.33
CA GLY A 67 7.35 -7.30 -6.98
C GLY A 67 8.50 -6.86 -6.08
N GLY A 68 9.54 -6.26 -6.67
CA GLY A 68 10.71 -5.77 -5.92
C GLY A 68 11.94 -5.53 -6.79
N HIS A 69 12.97 -4.93 -6.21
CA HIS A 69 14.28 -4.73 -6.85
C HIS A 69 15.38 -5.32 -5.96
N PHE A 70 16.08 -6.33 -6.47
CA PHE A 70 17.15 -7.03 -5.78
C PHE A 70 18.49 -6.69 -6.42
N LYS A 71 19.45 -6.27 -5.60
CA LYS A 71 20.83 -5.93 -6.02
C LYS A 71 21.86 -6.92 -5.49
N ASN A 72 21.43 -8.15 -5.23
CA ASN A 72 22.29 -9.20 -4.65
C ASN A 72 22.67 -10.16 -5.77
N ASP A 73 23.90 -10.69 -5.73
CA ASP A 73 24.38 -11.65 -6.75
C ASP A 73 23.70 -13.04 -6.64
N SER A 74 22.92 -13.29 -5.58
CA SER A 74 22.07 -14.48 -5.43
C SER A 74 20.86 -14.23 -4.53
N GLY A 75 19.81 -15.03 -4.70
CA GLY A 75 18.57 -14.94 -3.92
C GLY A 75 17.46 -15.84 -4.47
N SER A 76 16.28 -15.73 -3.86
CA SER A 76 15.08 -16.46 -4.30
C SER A 76 13.86 -15.56 -4.19
N ILE A 77 12.98 -15.62 -5.19
CA ILE A 77 11.68 -14.95 -5.17
C ILE A 77 10.60 -16.02 -4.96
N HIS A 78 9.74 -15.79 -3.97
CA HIS A 78 8.57 -16.61 -3.71
C HIS A 78 7.34 -15.71 -3.78
N TYR A 79 6.41 -16.02 -4.68
CA TYR A 79 5.16 -15.32 -4.84
C TYR A 79 4.04 -16.32 -5.10
N PRO A 80 2.90 -16.23 -4.38
CA PRO A 80 2.63 -15.38 -3.21
C PRO A 80 3.52 -15.76 -2.01
N VAL A 81 3.38 -15.04 -0.89
CA VAL A 81 3.99 -15.47 0.38
C VAL A 81 3.49 -16.88 0.74
N ILE A 82 4.37 -17.70 1.30
CA ILE A 82 4.09 -19.12 1.60
C ILE A 82 2.80 -19.24 2.42
N GLY A 83 1.85 -20.01 1.92
CA GLY A 83 0.59 -20.34 2.61
C GLY A 83 -0.64 -19.60 2.09
N ASP A 84 -0.46 -18.53 1.30
CA ASP A 84 -1.58 -17.78 0.71
C ASP A 84 -1.70 -18.08 -0.80
N PRO A 85 -2.90 -18.07 -1.39
CA PRO A 85 -3.06 -18.04 -2.85
C PRO A 85 -2.74 -16.64 -3.40
N TYR A 86 -2.29 -16.57 -4.66
CA TYR A 86 -2.15 -15.27 -5.32
C TYR A 86 -3.56 -14.72 -5.64
N PRO A 87 -3.73 -13.39 -5.56
CA PRO A 87 -5.00 -12.73 -5.83
C PRO A 87 -5.32 -12.69 -7.33
N ASP A 88 -6.61 -12.61 -7.64
CA ASP A 88 -7.08 -12.40 -9.01
C ASP A 88 -6.47 -11.13 -9.60
N LYS A 89 -6.07 -11.21 -10.88
CA LYS A 89 -5.49 -10.09 -11.66
C LYS A 89 -4.20 -9.51 -11.03
N ALA A 90 -3.41 -10.37 -10.37
CA ALA A 90 -2.07 -10.01 -9.94
C ALA A 90 -1.23 -9.47 -11.11
N ASN A 91 -0.59 -8.32 -10.92
CA ASN A 91 0.31 -7.72 -11.89
C ASN A 91 1.57 -7.26 -11.14
N CYS A 92 2.58 -8.11 -11.13
CA CYS A 92 3.77 -7.96 -10.30
C CYS A 92 5.02 -7.99 -11.17
N SER A 93 6.03 -7.21 -10.80
CA SER A 93 7.28 -7.13 -11.54
C SER A 93 8.47 -7.13 -10.60
N TRP A 94 9.47 -7.95 -10.92
CA TRP A 94 10.71 -8.05 -10.17
C TRP A 94 11.89 -7.67 -11.04
N VAL A 95 12.82 -6.91 -10.47
CA VAL A 95 14.10 -6.56 -11.09
C VAL A 95 15.20 -7.23 -10.27
N ILE A 96 16.05 -8.00 -10.96
CA ILE A 96 17.26 -8.59 -10.37
C ILE A 96 18.45 -7.95 -11.07
N GLU A 97 19.33 -7.32 -10.31
CA GLU A 97 20.54 -6.64 -10.76
C GLU A 97 21.74 -7.30 -10.07
N SER A 98 22.65 -7.86 -10.87
CA SER A 98 23.93 -8.39 -10.37
C SER A 98 25.02 -7.33 -10.49
N SER A 99 25.96 -7.31 -9.56
CA SER A 99 27.10 -6.40 -9.62
C SER A 99 28.19 -6.87 -10.61
N ASP A 100 28.17 -8.16 -10.96
CA ASP A 100 29.07 -8.78 -11.93
C ASP A 100 28.40 -10.01 -12.58
N GLY A 101 28.74 -10.30 -13.84
CA GLY A 101 28.30 -11.51 -14.55
C GLY A 101 26.87 -11.52 -15.12
N SER A 102 26.47 -12.69 -15.61
CA SER A 102 25.12 -12.96 -16.14
C SER A 102 24.22 -13.61 -15.08
N ILE A 103 22.93 -13.32 -15.10
CA ILE A 103 21.96 -13.88 -14.15
C ILE A 103 21.37 -15.18 -14.74
N GLU A 104 21.59 -16.31 -14.06
CA GLU A 104 20.91 -17.57 -14.34
C GLU A 104 19.58 -17.63 -13.59
N ILE A 105 18.48 -17.91 -14.29
CA ILE A 105 17.14 -18.02 -13.69
C ILE A 105 16.70 -19.49 -13.73
N LYS A 106 16.42 -20.05 -12.56
CA LYS A 106 15.93 -21.43 -12.40
C LYS A 106 14.65 -21.47 -11.58
N PHE A 107 13.59 -22.00 -12.17
CA PHE A 107 12.36 -22.28 -11.43
C PHE A 107 12.52 -23.54 -10.59
N THR A 108 12.26 -23.44 -9.29
CA THR A 108 12.20 -24.58 -8.35
C THR A 108 10.79 -25.13 -8.20
N MET A 109 9.78 -24.29 -8.49
CA MET A 109 8.36 -24.65 -8.52
C MET A 109 7.60 -23.70 -9.45
N ILE A 110 6.48 -24.16 -10.03
CA ILE A 110 5.52 -23.34 -10.76
C ILE A 110 4.13 -23.97 -10.61
N ASP A 111 3.16 -23.19 -10.18
CA ASP A 111 1.74 -23.58 -10.05
C ASP A 111 0.88 -22.35 -10.34
N THR A 112 0.51 -22.18 -11.61
CA THR A 112 -0.29 -21.05 -12.09
C THR A 112 -1.57 -21.54 -12.74
N GLY A 113 -2.60 -20.71 -12.74
CA GLY A 113 -3.88 -20.99 -13.37
C GLY A 113 -3.71 -21.23 -14.87
N ASN A 114 -4.37 -22.26 -15.38
CA ASN A 114 -4.26 -22.64 -16.78
C ASN A 114 -4.79 -21.54 -17.71
N ASN A 115 -4.10 -21.35 -18.85
CA ASN A 115 -4.46 -20.50 -20.00
C ASN A 115 -4.47 -18.98 -19.80
N ASN A 116 -4.51 -18.47 -18.57
CA ASN A 116 -4.68 -17.02 -18.31
C ASN A 116 -3.60 -16.41 -17.43
N ASP A 117 -2.83 -17.23 -16.71
CA ASP A 117 -1.79 -16.77 -15.78
C ASP A 117 -0.41 -17.09 -16.36
N PHE A 118 0.47 -16.09 -16.40
CA PHE A 118 1.77 -16.18 -17.07
C PHE A 118 2.89 -15.58 -16.21
N VAL A 119 4.07 -16.19 -16.29
CA VAL A 119 5.33 -15.63 -15.80
C VAL A 119 6.22 -15.36 -17.02
N TYR A 120 6.60 -14.10 -17.20
CA TYR A 120 7.50 -13.66 -18.28
C TYR A 120 8.90 -13.39 -17.73
N ILE A 121 9.94 -13.74 -18.49
CA ILE A 121 11.35 -13.42 -18.21
C ILE A 121 11.86 -12.55 -19.36
#